data_AF-D3CW31-F1
#
_entry.id   AF-D3CW31-F1
#
_cell.length_a   1.000
_cell.length_b   1.000
_cell.length_c   1.000
_cell.angle_alpha   90.00
_cell.angle_beta   90.00
_cell.angle_gamma   90.00
#
_symmetry.space_group_name_H-M   'P 1'
#
loop_
_entity.id
_entity.type
_entity.pdbx_description
1 polymer ?
#
loop_
_entity_poly.entity_id
_entity_poly.type
_entity_poly.pdbx_seq_one_letter_code
_entity_poly.pdbx_strand_id
1 'polypeptide(L)'
;MRTIGILLFDDFEELDAIGPWEVLSFWTRMFPDDSWQVTTLSRGGRPVTAAKGLVVHPEHSYETVPPLQVLIPRGALTHSVGLAAGWSAGSSEAVPRISRRTSTCPS
;
A
#
# COMPACT_ATOMS: atom_id res chain seq x y z
N MET A 1 -16.98 -5.62 6.96
CA MET A 1 -16.24 -4.44 6.50
C MET A 1 -15.00 -4.91 5.74
N ARG A 2 -14.73 -4.35 4.57
CA ARG A 2 -13.57 -4.69 3.72
C ARG A 2 -12.53 -3.58 3.82
N THR A 3 -11.25 -3.93 3.80
CA THR A 3 -10.16 -2.97 4.01
C THR A 3 -9.31 -2.84 2.76
N ILE A 4 -9.05 -1.60 2.33
CA ILE A 4 -8.02 -1.25 1.35
C ILE A 4 -6.81 -0.72 2.13
N GLY A 5 -5.67 -1.37 1.98
CA GLY A 5 -4.41 -0.98 2.63
C GLY A 5 -3.48 -0.33 1.62
N ILE A 6 -2.91 0.81 1.97
CA ILE A 6 -1.90 1.51 1.17
C ILE A 6 -0.55 1.24 1.80
N LEU A 7 0.29 0.51 1.05
CA LEU A 7 1.60 0.09 1.53
C LEU A 7 2.60 1.24 1.46
N LEU A 8 3.21 1.58 2.59
CA LEU A 8 4.26 2.58 2.72
C LEU A 8 5.61 1.91 2.97
N PHE A 9 6.63 2.32 2.23
CA PHE A 9 8.02 1.87 2.34
C PHE A 9 8.95 3.06 2.07
N ASP A 10 10.16 3.07 2.62
CA ASP A 10 11.05 4.22 2.47
C ASP A 10 11.31 4.54 0.99
N ASP A 11 11.38 5.83 0.66
CA ASP A 11 11.55 6.36 -0.69
C ASP A 11 10.39 6.11 -1.66
N PHE A 12 9.18 5.81 -1.16
CA PHE A 12 7.97 5.79 -2.01
C PHE A 12 7.68 7.17 -2.62
N GLU A 13 7.07 7.19 -3.81
CA GLU A 13 6.61 8.45 -4.44
C GLU A 13 5.32 8.93 -3.75
N GLU A 14 5.31 10.17 -3.25
CA GLU A 14 4.24 10.67 -2.37
C GLU A 14 2.86 10.61 -3.02
N LEU A 15 2.73 11.07 -4.27
CA LEU A 15 1.45 11.18 -4.94
C LEU A 15 0.89 9.80 -5.31
N ASP A 16 1.76 8.83 -5.59
CA ASP A 16 1.36 7.45 -5.89
C ASP A 16 0.74 6.73 -4.68
N ALA A 17 0.99 7.19 -3.44
CA ALA A 17 0.33 6.70 -2.22
C ALA A 17 -0.77 7.64 -1.71
N ILE A 18 -0.47 8.93 -1.59
CA ILE A 18 -1.34 9.94 -0.99
C ILE A 18 -2.52 10.29 -1.91
N GLY A 19 -2.31 10.32 -3.24
CA GLY A 19 -3.38 10.58 -4.20
C GLY A 19 -4.52 9.56 -4.09
N PRO A 20 -4.24 8.25 -4.21
CA PRO A 20 -5.25 7.23 -3.97
C PRO A 20 -5.81 7.23 -2.54
N TRP A 21 -4.97 7.48 -1.54
CA TRP A 21 -5.42 7.57 -0.15
C TRP A 21 -6.49 8.63 0.02
N GLU A 22 -6.31 9.82 -0.56
CA GLU A 22 -7.27 10.92 -0.49
C GLU A 22 -8.62 10.53 -1.10
N VAL A 23 -8.61 10.06 -2.35
CA VAL A 23 -9.83 9.73 -3.11
C VAL A 23 -10.60 8.58 -2.47
N LEU A 24 -9.89 7.51 -2.05
CA LEU A 24 -10.52 6.35 -1.44
C LEU A 24 -11.05 6.69 -0.03
N SER A 25 -10.31 7.48 0.75
CA SER A 25 -10.77 7.91 2.08
C SER A 25 -12.01 8.79 1.97
N PHE A 26 -12.06 9.67 0.98
CA PHE A 26 -13.27 10.44 0.69
C PHE A 26 -14.46 9.54 0.32
N TRP A 27 -14.25 8.59 -0.60
CA TRP A 27 -15.30 7.66 -1.04
C TRP A 27 -15.87 6.84 0.13
N THR A 28 -15.03 6.22 0.96
CA THR A 28 -15.49 5.43 2.12
C THR A 28 -16.27 6.23 3.15
N ARG A 29 -16.03 7.55 3.27
CA ARG A 29 -16.80 8.44 4.14
C ARG A 29 -18.14 8.86 3.53
N MET A 30 -18.18 9.04 2.21
CA MET A 30 -19.39 9.46 1.49
C MET A 30 -20.38 8.31 1.28
N PHE A 31 -19.89 7.08 1.17
CA PHE A 31 -20.69 5.89 0.89
C PHE A 31 -20.48 4.81 1.97
N PRO A 32 -20.92 5.06 3.22
CA PRO A 32 -20.68 4.13 4.34
C PRO A 32 -21.34 2.76 4.14
N ASP A 33 -22.45 2.69 3.39
CA ASP A 33 -23.19 1.45 3.13
C ASP A 33 -22.38 0.44 2.29
N ASP A 34 -21.38 0.89 1.51
CA ASP A 34 -20.50 0.02 0.74
C ASP A 34 -19.58 -0.85 1.63
N SER A 35 -19.53 -0.53 2.94
CA SER A 35 -18.83 -1.30 3.97
C SER A 35 -17.33 -1.45 3.70
N TRP A 36 -16.69 -0.38 3.25
CA TRP A 36 -15.25 -0.28 3.02
C TRP A 36 -14.56 0.70 3.96
N GLN A 37 -13.29 0.44 4.24
CA GLN A 37 -12.39 1.37 4.92
C GLN A 37 -11.04 1.42 4.19
N VAL A 38 -10.34 2.54 4.34
CA VAL A 38 -8.97 2.72 3.87
C VAL A 38 -8.04 2.74 5.07
N THR A 39 -6.87 2.15 4.94
CA THR A 39 -5.82 2.24 5.93
C THR A 39 -4.43 2.33 5.32
N THR A 40 -3.45 2.75 6.11
CA THR A 40 -2.03 2.78 5.76
C THR A 40 -1.25 1.77 6.58
N LEU A 41 -0.25 1.13 5.98
CA LEU A 41 0.61 0.18 6.68
C LEU A 41 2.06 0.30 6.24
N SER A 42 2.98 0.13 7.19
CA SER A 42 4.40 -0.07 6.92
C SER A 42 4.88 -1.37 7.55
N ARG A 43 6.06 -1.86 7.17
CA ARG A 43 6.60 -3.14 7.64
C ARG A 43 6.49 -3.34 9.16
N GLY A 44 7.02 -2.39 9.93
CA GLY A 44 7.03 -2.43 11.39
C GLY A 44 6.03 -1.48 12.06
N GLY A 45 5.14 -0.85 11.29
CA GLY A 45 4.28 0.23 11.80
C GLY A 45 5.06 1.51 12.18
N ARG A 46 6.31 1.62 11.74
CA ARG A 46 7.15 2.80 11.98
C ARG A 46 6.85 3.88 10.93
N PRO A 47 7.10 5.17 11.24
CA PRO A 47 7.04 6.24 10.26
C PRO A 47 7.95 5.94 9.07
N VAL A 48 7.49 6.35 7.89
CA VAL A 48 8.17 6.14 6.61
C VAL A 48 8.44 7.49 5.97
N THR A 49 9.64 7.67 5.43
CA THR A 49 10.01 8.88 4.69
C THR A 49 9.87 8.63 3.20
N ALA A 50 9.05 9.44 2.53
CA ALA A 50 8.86 9.42 1.08
C ALA A 50 10.02 10.11 0.34
N ALA A 51 10.11 9.90 -0.98
CA ALA A 51 11.25 10.31 -1.81
C ALA A 51 11.59 11.82 -1.77
N LYS A 52 10.62 12.70 -1.51
CA LYS A 52 10.76 14.15 -1.42
C LYS A 52 10.67 14.67 0.03
N GLY A 53 10.78 13.78 1.02
CA GLY A 53 10.91 14.12 2.44
C GLY A 53 9.59 14.19 3.22
N LEU A 54 8.45 13.80 2.64
CA LEU A 54 7.20 13.66 3.40
C LEU A 54 7.32 12.47 4.37
N VAL A 55 7.08 12.71 5.66
CA VAL A 55 7.05 11.64 6.67
C VAL A 55 5.60 11.24 6.93
N VAL A 56 5.31 9.95 6.78
CA VAL A 56 3.97 9.40 7.01
C VAL A 56 3.99 8.40 8.15
N HIS A 57 3.08 8.57 9.10
CA HIS A 57 2.84 7.63 10.19
C HIS A 57 1.76 6.62 9.74
N PRO A 58 2.10 5.33 9.58
CA PRO A 58 1.12 4.33 9.21
C PRO A 58 0.19 4.01 10.39
N GLU A 59 -1.01 3.54 10.08
CA GLU A 59 -1.97 3.07 11.10
C GLU A 59 -1.67 1.65 11.57
N HIS A 60 -1.07 0.82 10.71
CA HIS A 60 -0.77 -0.58 11.02
C HIS A 60 0.65 -1.00 10.64
N SER A 61 1.12 -2.06 11.28
CA SER A 61 2.25 -2.87 10.83
C SER A 61 1.76 -4.04 9.98
N TYR A 62 2.67 -4.79 9.35
CA TYR A 62 2.28 -6.01 8.64
C TYR A 62 1.66 -7.07 9.57
N GLU A 63 1.99 -7.01 10.86
CA GLU A 63 1.52 -7.95 11.88
C GLU A 63 0.17 -7.52 12.48
N THR A 64 -0.09 -6.22 12.57
CA THR A 64 -1.30 -5.68 13.22
C THR A 64 -2.44 -5.40 12.25
N VAL A 65 -2.18 -5.45 10.94
CA VAL A 65 -3.17 -5.10 9.93
C VAL A 65 -4.22 -6.22 9.76
N PRO A 66 -5.53 -5.89 9.73
CA PRO A 66 -6.57 -6.88 9.45
C PRO A 66 -6.49 -7.39 8.01
N PRO A 67 -7.20 -8.48 7.63
CA PRO A 67 -7.27 -8.95 6.25
C PRO A 67 -7.69 -7.85 5.27
N LEU A 68 -6.92 -7.65 4.20
CA LEU A 68 -7.06 -6.46 3.36
C LEU A 68 -6.69 -6.69 1.88
N GLN A 69 -7.11 -5.75 1.03
CA GLN A 69 -6.68 -5.60 -0.36
C GLN A 69 -5.59 -4.52 -0.44
N VAL A 70 -4.41 -4.83 -0.99
CA VAL A 70 -3.26 -3.92 -0.97
C VAL A 70 -3.18 -3.12 -2.27
N LEU A 71 -3.12 -1.80 -2.12
CA LEU A 71 -2.63 -0.88 -3.15
C LEU A 71 -1.14 -0.64 -2.92
N ILE A 72 -0.34 -0.80 -3.97
CA ILE A 72 1.12 -0.62 -3.93
C ILE A 72 1.47 0.64 -4.73
N PRO A 73 1.94 1.72 -4.07
CA PRO A 73 2.48 2.90 -4.75
C PRO A 73 3.64 2.52 -5.67
N ARG A 74 3.85 3.27 -6.76
CA ARG A 74 4.98 3.01 -7.65
C ARG A 74 6.29 3.27 -6.90
N GLY A 75 7.27 2.39 -7.12
CA GLY A 75 8.55 2.32 -6.38
C GLY A 75 8.93 0.88 -5.98
N ALA A 76 7.94 0.00 -5.83
CA ALA A 76 8.15 -1.44 -5.88
C ALA A 76 8.18 -1.87 -7.35
N LEU A 77 9.35 -2.27 -7.86
CA LEU A 77 9.60 -2.60 -9.27
C LEU A 77 8.44 -3.38 -9.94
N THR A 78 7.89 -2.80 -11.01
CA THR A 78 6.99 -3.44 -11.98
C THR A 78 7.79 -4.43 -12.81
N HIS A 79 7.60 -5.74 -12.62
CA HIS A 79 7.64 -6.72 -13.69
C HIS A 79 6.37 -7.56 -13.59
N SER A 80 5.73 -7.81 -14.72
CA SER A 80 4.63 -8.75 -14.90
C SER A 80 4.96 -10.11 -14.25
N VAL A 81 4.38 -10.40 -13.09
CA VAL A 81 4.36 -11.75 -12.52
C VAL A 81 3.19 -12.52 -13.14
N GLY A 82 3.41 -12.97 -14.37
CA GLY A 82 3.02 -14.32 -14.75
C GLY A 82 4.21 -15.21 -14.40
N LEU A 83 3.98 -16.25 -13.59
CA LEU A 83 4.93 -17.34 -13.28
C LEU A 83 6.43 -17.00 -13.20
N ALA A 84 6.95 -16.92 -11.96
CA ALA A 84 8.34 -17.21 -11.57
C ALA A 84 9.49 -16.78 -12.51
N ALA A 85 10.16 -15.67 -12.18
CA ALA A 85 11.62 -15.51 -12.37
C ALA A 85 12.16 -14.24 -11.66
N GLY A 86 13.20 -14.40 -10.83
CA GLY A 86 14.22 -13.37 -10.61
C GLY A 86 13.98 -12.29 -9.55
N TRP A 87 13.91 -12.68 -8.28
CA TRP A 87 14.12 -11.80 -7.12
C TRP A 87 15.62 -11.61 -6.86
N SER A 88 16.14 -10.40 -7.06
CA SER A 88 17.36 -9.83 -6.45
C SER A 88 17.48 -8.36 -6.93
N ALA A 89 17.71 -7.34 -6.12
CA ALA A 89 18.30 -7.29 -4.79
C ALA A 89 17.71 -6.12 -3.97
N GLY A 90 17.53 -6.34 -2.67
CA GLY A 90 17.49 -5.23 -1.69
C GLY A 90 16.35 -5.21 -0.67
N SER A 91 15.33 -6.08 -0.72
CA SER A 91 14.31 -6.20 0.34
C SER A 91 13.51 -7.49 0.19
N SER A 92 14.15 -8.63 0.48
CA SER A 92 13.47 -9.92 0.60
C SER A 92 12.78 -9.98 1.96
N GLU A 93 11.52 -9.58 2.09
CA GLU A 93 10.70 -10.14 3.17
C GLU A 93 9.20 -9.92 2.99
N ALA A 94 8.45 -10.92 3.47
CA ALA A 94 7.07 -11.20 3.15
C ALA A 94 6.11 -10.02 3.34
N VAL A 95 5.40 -9.67 2.26
CA VAL A 95 4.18 -8.88 2.33
C VAL A 95 3.04 -9.79 2.81
N PRO A 96 2.18 -9.37 3.75
CA PRO A 96 1.08 -10.19 4.26
C PRO A 96 0.16 -10.68 3.15
N ARG A 97 -0.61 -11.74 3.41
CA ARG A 97 -1.41 -12.47 2.41
C ARG A 97 -2.41 -11.55 1.69
N ILE A 98 -2.03 -11.03 0.53
CA ILE A 98 -2.83 -10.09 -0.27
C ILE A 98 -3.91 -10.86 -1.04
N SER A 99 -5.18 -10.48 -0.89
CA SER A 99 -6.27 -11.10 -1.66
C SER A 99 -6.37 -10.59 -3.10
N ARG A 100 -6.00 -9.32 -3.37
CA ARG A 100 -5.89 -8.69 -4.72
C ARG A 100 -4.87 -7.53 -4.70
N ARG A 101 -4.10 -7.37 -5.80
CA ARG A 101 -3.11 -6.29 -5.99
C ARG A 101 -3.57 -5.34 -7.09
N THR A 102 -3.41 -4.04 -6.85
CA THR A 102 -3.66 -2.98 -7.83
C THR A 102 -2.50 -1.97 -7.76
N SER A 103 -2.10 -1.42 -8.92
CA SER A 103 -1.03 -0.42 -9.05
C SER A 103 -1.60 0.89 -9.58
N THR A 104 -1.04 2.02 -9.15
CA THR A 104 -1.57 3.37 -9.43
C THR A 104 -1.23 3.91 -10.83
N CYS A 105 -0.47 3.18 -11.65
CA CYS A 105 -0.15 3.61 -13.02
C CYS A 105 -0.39 2.52 -14.07
N PRO A 106 -0.87 2.90 -15.27
CA PRO A 106 -0.97 1.99 -16.40
C PRO A 106 0.44 1.63 -16.89
N SER A 107 0.62 0.35 -17.19
CA SER A 107 1.80 -0.27 -17.81
C SER A 107 2.23 0.39 -19.11
#